data_AF-A0A1Q7DCS4-F1
#
_entry.id   AF-A0A1Q7DCS4-F1
#
_cell.length_a   1.000
_cell.length_b   1.000
_cell.length_c   1.000
_cell.angle_alpha   90.00
_cell.angle_beta   90.00
_cell.angle_gamma   90.00
#
_symmetry.space_group_name_H-M   'P 1'
#
loop_
_entity.id
_entity.type
_entity.pdbx_description
1 polymer ?
#
loop_
_entity_poly.entity_id
_entity_poly.type
_entity_poly.pdbx_seq_one_letter_code
_entity_poly.pdbx_strand_id
1 'polypeptide(L)'
;MYVQYWKFASRAVQGDFGKSWYTDTPAFKLVLERMPPTLYLTSAGLLAALLIALPLGILAALKRHSFVDNACTMLAVAGQAMPIFWLGIMLIIIFAVRLKALPASGYGTWQHFLMPAFTLGAFLAPITMRLVRSGVIEIMNMDYIRTARAKGVGENTVVVKHAFRNACIPVITVLGLQFGQLLGGAIVTETVFAWPGVATLTVDSIRNQDFPVVQCAVVLLALIIVSVNFVVDMVVGLIDPRIRIG
;
A
#
# COMPACT_ATOMS: atom_id res chain seq x y z
N MET A 1 -22.44 -27.10 14.09
CA MET A 1 -21.49 -26.14 13.46
C MET A 1 -21.66 -26.02 11.95
N TYR A 2 -21.58 -27.11 11.16
CA TYR A 2 -21.66 -27.04 9.69
C TYR A 2 -22.93 -26.37 9.11
N VAL A 3 -24.10 -26.64 9.69
CA VAL A 3 -25.39 -26.03 9.25
C VAL A 3 -25.42 -24.51 9.49
N GLN A 4 -24.79 -24.04 10.56
CA GLN A 4 -24.73 -22.61 10.89
C GLN A 4 -23.75 -21.87 9.96
N TYR A 5 -22.61 -22.52 9.65
CA TYR A 5 -21.66 -22.02 8.64
C TYR A 5 -22.31 -21.89 7.26
N TRP A 6 -23.05 -22.90 6.80
CA TRP A 6 -23.71 -22.86 5.50
C TRP A 6 -24.80 -21.76 5.41
N LYS A 7 -25.59 -21.59 6.48
CA LYS A 7 -26.57 -20.49 6.58
C LYS A 7 -25.91 -19.11 6.58
N PHE A 8 -24.77 -18.98 7.26
CA PHE A 8 -23.98 -17.75 7.22
C PHE A 8 -23.45 -17.50 5.80
N ALA A 9 -22.81 -18.51 5.19
CA ALA A 9 -22.24 -18.40 3.85
C ALA A 9 -23.31 -18.03 2.80
N SER A 10 -24.49 -18.65 2.85
CA SER A 10 -25.57 -18.34 1.90
C SER A 10 -26.10 -16.91 2.06
N ARG A 11 -26.19 -16.41 3.29
CA ARG A 11 -26.61 -15.02 3.57
C ARG A 11 -25.52 -14.00 3.26
N ALA A 12 -24.26 -14.32 3.55
CA ALA A 12 -23.12 -13.47 3.25
C ALA A 12 -22.97 -13.23 1.74
N VAL A 13 -23.22 -14.24 0.90
CA VAL A 13 -23.26 -14.07 -0.57
C VAL A 13 -24.38 -13.10 -1.01
N GLN A 14 -25.45 -12.99 -0.23
CA GLN A 14 -26.54 -12.04 -0.46
C GLN A 14 -26.27 -10.66 0.18
N GLY A 15 -25.10 -10.47 0.80
CA GLY A 15 -24.74 -9.24 1.53
C GLY A 15 -25.39 -9.13 2.92
N ASP A 16 -26.08 -10.17 3.39
CA ASP A 16 -26.70 -10.19 4.71
C ASP A 16 -25.74 -10.82 5.74
N PHE A 17 -25.02 -9.95 6.44
CA PHE A 17 -24.16 -10.33 7.58
C PHE A 17 -24.90 -10.23 8.92
N GLY A 18 -26.20 -9.90 8.91
CA GLY A 18 -26.96 -9.58 10.10
C GLY A 18 -26.80 -8.12 10.55
N LYS A 19 -27.32 -7.84 11.75
CA LYS A 19 -27.25 -6.53 12.39
C LYS A 19 -26.13 -6.47 13.41
N SER A 20 -25.54 -5.29 13.55
CA SER A 20 -24.68 -4.96 14.68
C SER A 20 -25.43 -5.19 15.99
N TRP A 21 -24.83 -5.94 16.90
CA TRP A 21 -25.41 -6.18 18.23
C TRP A 21 -25.36 -4.95 19.13
N TYR A 22 -24.54 -3.97 18.77
CA TYR A 22 -24.37 -2.73 19.52
C TYR A 22 -25.27 -1.61 19.00
N THR A 23 -25.38 -1.46 17.68
CA THR A 23 -26.02 -0.32 17.03
C THR A 23 -27.39 -0.65 16.43
N ASP A 24 -27.78 -1.94 16.41
CA ASP A 24 -28.98 -2.49 15.73
C ASP A 24 -29.14 -2.09 14.25
N THR A 25 -28.03 -1.67 13.62
CA THR A 25 -27.96 -1.34 12.20
C THR A 25 -27.37 -2.49 11.39
N PRO A 26 -27.72 -2.65 10.09
CA PRO A 26 -27.12 -3.67 9.23
C PRO A 26 -25.59 -3.57 9.20
N ALA A 27 -24.90 -4.68 9.48
CA ALA A 27 -23.44 -4.73 9.53
C ALA A 27 -22.80 -4.34 8.19
N PHE A 28 -23.39 -4.79 7.08
CA PHE A 28 -22.96 -4.44 5.73
C PHE A 28 -22.95 -2.93 5.49
N LYS A 29 -24.00 -2.22 5.93
CA LYS A 29 -24.10 -0.76 5.77
C LYS A 29 -23.01 -0.04 6.56
N LEU A 30 -22.79 -0.44 7.82
CA LEU A 30 -21.74 0.11 8.68
C LEU A 30 -20.34 -0.02 8.04
N VAL A 31 -20.01 -1.22 7.55
CA VAL A 31 -18.70 -1.46 6.92
C VAL A 31 -18.58 -0.67 5.62
N LEU A 32 -19.63 -0.65 4.79
CA LEU A 32 -19.63 0.04 3.51
C LEU A 32 -19.43 1.56 3.67
N GLU A 33 -20.02 2.18 4.70
CA GLU A 33 -19.81 3.61 5.02
C GLU A 33 -18.37 3.92 5.44
N ARG A 34 -17.66 2.96 6.06
CA ARG A 34 -16.27 3.10 6.50
C ARG A 34 -15.24 2.66 5.45
N MET A 35 -15.70 2.05 4.36
CA MET A 35 -14.84 1.50 3.31
C MET A 35 -14.09 2.57 2.49
N PRO A 36 -14.72 3.66 2.02
CA PRO A 36 -14.02 4.68 1.24
C PRO A 36 -12.85 5.34 2.01
N PRO A 37 -12.99 5.73 3.30
CA PRO A 37 -11.87 6.25 4.07
C PRO A 37 -10.65 5.32 4.10
N THR A 38 -10.83 4.02 4.32
CA THR A 38 -9.72 3.06 4.30
C THR A 38 -9.10 2.96 2.91
N LEU A 39 -9.91 2.87 1.85
CA LEU A 39 -9.39 2.81 0.48
C LEU A 39 -8.61 4.06 0.08
N TYR A 40 -9.08 5.26 0.44
CA TYR A 40 -8.36 6.51 0.19
C TYR A 40 -7.04 6.57 0.94
N LEU A 41 -7.02 6.13 2.20
CA LEU A 41 -5.80 6.10 2.99
C LEU A 41 -4.78 5.09 2.47
N THR A 42 -5.23 3.87 2.14
CA THR A 42 -4.38 2.81 1.58
C THR A 42 -3.79 3.22 0.23
N SER A 43 -4.61 3.77 -0.66
CA SER A 43 -4.13 4.26 -1.98
C SER A 43 -3.18 5.46 -1.84
N ALA A 44 -3.47 6.41 -0.96
CA ALA A 44 -2.55 7.51 -0.67
C ALA A 44 -1.22 7.02 -0.08
N GLY A 45 -1.26 6.02 0.81
CA GLY A 45 -0.07 5.38 1.37
C GLY A 45 0.77 4.68 0.31
N LEU A 46 0.13 3.95 -0.62
CA LEU A 46 0.80 3.33 -1.76
C LEU A 46 1.44 4.38 -2.67
N LEU A 47 0.73 5.47 -2.97
CA LEU A 47 1.27 6.59 -3.76
C LEU A 47 2.48 7.22 -3.07
N ALA A 48 2.40 7.48 -1.76
CA ALA A 48 3.53 7.99 -0.98
C ALA A 48 4.72 7.01 -1.01
N ALA A 49 4.47 5.70 -0.88
CA ALA A 49 5.51 4.68 -1.00
C ALA A 49 6.20 4.75 -2.37
N LEU A 50 5.46 4.89 -3.46
CA LEU A 50 6.01 4.98 -4.82
C LEU A 50 6.79 6.29 -5.04
N LEU A 51 6.27 7.41 -4.56
CA LEU A 51 6.95 8.71 -4.66
C LEU A 51 8.29 8.72 -3.93
N ILE A 52 8.46 7.90 -2.88
CA ILE A 52 9.72 7.74 -2.17
C ILE A 52 10.59 6.65 -2.82
N ALA A 53 10.01 5.49 -3.08
CA ALA A 53 10.73 4.29 -3.50
C ALA A 53 11.27 4.37 -4.93
N LEU A 54 10.50 4.91 -5.89
CA LEU A 54 10.93 4.95 -7.29
C LEU A 54 12.15 5.87 -7.47
N PRO A 55 12.15 7.14 -6.98
CA PRO A 55 13.30 8.00 -7.14
C PRO A 55 14.54 7.47 -6.42
N LEU A 56 14.39 7.04 -5.15
CA LEU A 56 15.51 6.50 -4.38
C LEU A 56 16.05 5.21 -5.00
N GLY A 57 15.18 4.33 -5.51
CA GLY A 57 15.57 3.06 -6.10
C GLY A 57 16.31 3.24 -7.41
N ILE A 58 15.82 4.13 -8.28
CA ILE A 58 16.49 4.48 -9.54
C ILE A 58 17.83 5.17 -9.24
N LEU A 59 17.88 6.15 -8.34
CA LEU A 59 19.11 6.87 -7.98
C LEU A 59 20.16 5.90 -7.41
N ALA A 60 19.78 5.02 -6.49
CA ALA A 60 20.66 4.00 -5.93
C ALA A 60 21.16 3.01 -6.98
N ALA A 61 20.33 2.64 -7.97
CA ALA A 61 20.73 1.76 -9.06
C ALA A 61 21.74 2.43 -10.02
N LEU A 62 21.53 3.69 -10.39
CA LEU A 62 22.43 4.42 -11.29
C LEU A 62 23.78 4.73 -10.65
N LYS A 63 23.81 4.88 -9.33
CA LYS A 63 25.00 5.19 -8.55
C LYS A 63 25.43 3.97 -7.70
N ARG A 64 25.22 2.76 -8.21
CA ARG A 64 25.51 1.50 -7.52
C ARG A 64 26.94 1.48 -6.94
N HIS A 65 27.08 1.00 -5.70
CA HIS A 65 28.35 0.94 -4.96
C HIS A 65 28.98 2.30 -4.60
N SER A 66 28.26 3.41 -4.79
CA SER A 66 28.70 4.73 -4.33
C SER A 66 28.12 5.09 -2.96
N PHE A 67 28.60 6.19 -2.39
CA PHE A 67 28.02 6.78 -1.19
C PHE A 67 26.51 7.09 -1.35
N VAL A 68 26.05 7.46 -2.55
CA VAL A 68 24.63 7.78 -2.81
C VAL A 68 23.75 6.54 -2.65
N ASP A 69 24.20 5.39 -3.16
CA ASP A 69 23.53 4.10 -3.03
C ASP A 69 23.40 3.69 -1.55
N ASN A 70 24.52 3.79 -0.82
CA ASN A 70 24.53 3.53 0.62
C ASN A 70 23.61 4.47 1.39
N ALA A 71 23.61 5.78 1.09
CA ALA A 71 22.75 6.76 1.74
C ALA A 71 21.26 6.50 1.47
N CYS A 72 20.88 6.23 0.22
CA CYS A 72 19.50 5.88 -0.14
C CYS A 72 19.03 4.61 0.58
N THR A 73 19.90 3.59 0.64
CA THR A 73 19.63 2.33 1.31
C THR A 73 19.50 2.52 2.83
N MET A 74 20.39 3.30 3.44
CA MET A 74 20.31 3.62 4.87
C MET A 74 19.02 4.37 5.21
N LEU A 75 18.64 5.37 4.41
CA LEU A 75 17.42 6.15 4.64
C LEU A 75 16.17 5.26 4.52
N ALA A 76 16.12 4.39 3.51
CA ALA A 76 15.06 3.40 3.39
C ALA A 76 15.02 2.43 4.57
N VAL A 77 16.16 1.86 4.99
CA VAL A 77 16.21 0.93 6.13
C VAL A 77 15.82 1.62 7.43
N ALA A 78 16.19 2.89 7.62
CA ALA A 78 15.79 3.67 8.79
C ALA A 78 14.26 3.80 8.91
N GLY A 79 13.58 4.01 7.78
CA GLY A 79 12.11 4.02 7.72
C GLY A 79 11.48 2.69 8.14
N GLN A 80 12.09 1.56 7.77
CA GLN A 80 11.65 0.23 8.19
C GLN A 80 11.96 -0.09 9.66
N ALA A 81 13.05 0.44 10.20
CA ALA A 81 13.48 0.19 11.57
C ALA A 81 12.56 0.85 12.61
N MET A 82 11.84 1.90 12.22
CA MET A 82 10.89 2.58 13.08
C MET A 82 9.54 1.85 13.10
N PRO A 83 8.95 1.57 14.27
CA PRO A 83 7.58 1.07 14.34
C PRO A 83 6.60 2.06 13.71
N ILE A 84 5.63 1.55 12.95
CA ILE A 84 4.70 2.40 12.18
C ILE A 84 3.90 3.37 13.05
N PHE A 85 3.44 2.94 14.23
CA PHE A 85 2.74 3.81 15.18
C PHE A 85 3.64 4.93 15.69
N TRP A 86 4.92 4.60 15.95
CA TRP A 86 5.89 5.54 16.51
C TRP A 86 6.20 6.62 15.50
N LEU A 87 6.42 6.24 14.23
CA LEU A 87 6.59 7.18 13.13
C LEU A 87 5.37 8.11 13.02
N GLY A 88 4.15 7.56 13.07
CA GLY A 88 2.92 8.35 13.05
C GLY A 88 2.85 9.38 14.19
N ILE A 89 3.14 8.97 15.43
CA ILE A 89 3.16 9.86 16.60
C ILE A 89 4.24 10.95 16.45
N MET A 90 5.42 10.61 15.95
CA MET A 90 6.49 11.59 15.72
C MET A 90 6.10 12.63 14.68
N LEU A 91 5.44 12.23 13.60
CA LEU A 91 4.91 13.16 12.60
C LEU A 91 3.88 14.11 13.23
N ILE A 92 2.98 13.62 14.08
CA ILE A 92 2.02 14.46 14.81
C ILE A 92 2.76 15.49 15.68
N ILE A 93 3.76 15.05 16.46
CA ILE A 93 4.52 15.95 17.34
C ILE A 93 5.25 17.04 16.53
N ILE A 94 5.87 16.67 15.41
CA ILE A 94 6.65 17.60 14.60
C ILE A 94 5.74 18.55 13.83
N PHE A 95 4.79 18.03 13.04
CA PHE A 95 4.01 18.81 12.09
C PHE A 95 2.76 19.45 12.69
N ALA A 96 2.09 18.77 13.62
CA ALA A 96 0.87 19.28 14.22
C ALA A 96 1.12 20.06 15.52
N VAL A 97 2.01 19.58 16.39
CA VAL A 97 2.23 20.22 17.70
C VAL A 97 3.29 21.32 17.62
N ARG A 98 4.48 21.02 17.10
CA ARG A 98 5.58 22.00 17.03
C ARG A 98 5.40 23.02 15.90
N LEU A 99 5.22 22.54 14.68
CA LEU A 99 5.10 23.40 13.49
C LEU A 99 3.70 23.99 13.31
N LYS A 100 2.66 23.35 13.87
CA LYS A 100 1.24 23.72 13.68
C LYS A 100 0.83 23.87 12.20
N ALA A 101 1.49 23.12 11.33
CA ALA A 101 1.30 23.19 9.88
C ALA A 101 0.22 22.23 9.39
N LEU A 102 0.03 21.11 10.08
CA LEU A 102 -0.90 20.05 9.70
C LEU A 102 -1.83 19.68 10.88
N PRO A 103 -3.06 19.21 10.62
CA PRO A 103 -3.98 18.76 11.66
C PRO A 103 -3.48 17.43 12.27
N ALA A 104 -3.54 17.30 13.59
CA ALA A 104 -3.06 16.10 14.30
C ALA A 104 -3.88 14.83 14.01
N SER A 105 -5.18 14.99 13.77
CA SER A 105 -6.13 13.90 13.57
C SER A 105 -7.36 14.40 12.81
N GLY A 106 -8.17 13.48 12.31
CA GLY A 106 -9.44 13.77 11.63
C GLY A 106 -9.47 13.35 10.16
N TYR A 107 -10.55 13.73 9.47
CA TYR A 107 -10.86 13.32 8.10
C TYR A 107 -11.50 14.47 7.32
N GLY A 108 -11.21 14.59 6.02
CA GLY A 108 -11.97 15.42 5.09
C GLY A 108 -11.16 16.40 4.23
N THR A 109 -10.07 16.98 4.73
CA THR A 109 -9.19 17.85 3.90
C THR A 109 -7.90 17.12 3.53
N TRP A 110 -7.28 17.49 2.40
CA TRP A 110 -6.02 16.90 1.92
C TRP A 110 -4.88 16.94 2.96
N GLN A 111 -4.88 17.92 3.87
CA GLN A 111 -3.91 18.04 4.95
C GLN A 111 -3.99 16.87 5.95
N HIS A 112 -5.18 16.32 6.17
CA HIS A 112 -5.38 15.16 7.05
C HIS A 112 -4.81 13.88 6.44
N PHE A 113 -4.61 13.82 5.12
CA PHE A 113 -4.07 12.63 4.44
C PHE A 113 -2.55 12.56 4.49
N LEU A 114 -1.85 13.69 4.58
CA LEU A 114 -0.39 13.77 4.40
C LEU A 114 0.39 12.93 5.42
N MET A 115 0.14 13.11 6.72
CA MET A 115 0.87 12.36 7.75
C MET A 115 0.48 10.87 7.77
N PRO A 116 -0.82 10.49 7.72
CA PRO A 116 -1.21 9.09 7.62
C PRO A 116 -0.66 8.37 6.38
N ALA A 117 -0.76 9.01 5.21
CA ALA A 117 -0.26 8.44 3.96
C ALA A 117 1.26 8.28 3.98
N PHE A 118 2.00 9.28 4.47
CA PHE A 118 3.45 9.16 4.62
C PHE A 118 3.81 8.05 5.61
N THR A 119 3.08 7.90 6.72
CA THR A 119 3.31 6.85 7.72
C THR A 119 3.21 5.46 7.10
N LEU A 120 2.13 5.21 6.35
CA LEU A 120 1.93 3.94 5.63
C LEU A 120 2.94 3.75 4.50
N GLY A 121 3.20 4.82 3.74
CA GLY A 121 4.11 4.79 2.60
C GLY A 121 5.56 4.54 3.00
N ALA A 122 6.02 5.15 4.09
CA ALA A 122 7.37 4.99 4.63
C ALA A 122 7.65 3.55 5.11
N PHE A 123 6.61 2.82 5.51
CA PHE A 123 6.73 1.40 5.87
C PHE A 123 6.96 0.51 4.64
N LEU A 124 6.29 0.79 3.52
CA LEU A 124 6.43 0.02 2.28
C LEU A 124 7.62 0.44 1.40
N ALA A 125 7.94 1.73 1.40
CA ALA A 125 8.97 2.32 0.56
C ALA A 125 10.29 1.53 0.55
N PRO A 126 10.79 0.97 1.67
CA PRO A 126 12.09 0.30 1.71
C PRO A 126 12.13 -1.00 0.89
N ILE A 127 11.08 -1.82 0.95
CA ILE A 127 10.99 -3.07 0.19
C ILE A 127 10.87 -2.75 -1.30
N THR A 128 9.98 -1.81 -1.63
CA THR A 128 9.74 -1.39 -3.02
C THR A 128 10.98 -0.72 -3.62
N MET A 129 11.70 0.11 -2.86
CA MET A 129 12.94 0.75 -3.29
C MET A 129 14.01 -0.29 -3.64
N ARG A 130 14.22 -1.30 -2.77
CA ARG A 130 15.19 -2.38 -3.02
C ARG A 130 14.84 -3.18 -4.27
N LEU A 131 13.55 -3.47 -4.48
CA LEU A 131 13.08 -4.19 -5.65
C LEU A 131 13.31 -3.40 -6.94
N VAL A 132 12.95 -2.11 -6.95
CA VAL A 132 13.23 -1.20 -8.08
C VAL A 132 14.73 -1.12 -8.34
N ARG A 133 15.54 -0.95 -7.30
CA ARG A 133 16.99 -0.86 -7.41
C ARG A 133 17.57 -2.11 -8.07
N SER A 134 17.22 -3.30 -7.55
CA SER A 134 17.71 -4.58 -8.08
C SER A 134 17.26 -4.81 -9.52
N GLY A 135 15.98 -4.54 -9.84
CA GLY A 135 15.45 -4.70 -11.20
C GLY A 135 16.11 -3.76 -12.21
N VAL A 136 16.33 -2.49 -11.84
CA VAL A 136 17.05 -1.54 -12.71
C VAL A 136 18.49 -1.98 -12.93
N ILE A 137 19.20 -2.41 -11.88
CA ILE A 137 20.58 -2.91 -12.00
C ILE A 137 20.66 -4.12 -12.94
N GLU A 138 19.76 -5.09 -12.80
CA GLU A 138 19.72 -6.29 -13.63
C GLU A 138 19.55 -5.92 -15.11
N ILE A 139 18.57 -5.06 -15.40
CA ILE A 139 18.24 -4.71 -16.77
C ILE A 139 19.32 -3.85 -17.42
N MET A 140 19.95 -2.94 -16.67
CA MET A 140 21.07 -2.13 -17.16
C MET A 140 22.28 -2.96 -17.59
N ASN A 141 22.37 -4.23 -17.18
CA ASN A 141 23.43 -5.16 -17.59
C ASN A 141 23.08 -6.01 -18.81
N MET A 142 21.88 -5.88 -19.39
CA MET A 142 21.45 -6.66 -20.54
C MET A 142 22.03 -6.15 -21.88
N ASP A 143 22.22 -7.06 -22.83
CA ASP A 143 22.87 -6.75 -24.11
C ASP A 143 22.11 -5.72 -24.95
N TYR A 144 20.78 -5.74 -24.94
CA TYR A 144 19.98 -4.76 -25.70
C TYR A 144 20.16 -3.33 -25.19
N ILE A 145 20.50 -3.13 -23.91
CA ILE A 145 20.84 -1.81 -23.35
C ILE A 145 22.20 -1.35 -23.90
N ARG A 146 23.18 -2.24 -23.97
CA ARG A 146 24.49 -1.94 -24.58
C ARG A 146 24.33 -1.58 -26.06
N THR A 147 23.50 -2.33 -26.79
CA THR A 147 23.17 -2.02 -28.20
C THR A 147 22.48 -0.67 -28.33
N ALA A 148 21.53 -0.32 -27.46
CA ALA A 148 20.86 0.98 -27.47
C ALA A 148 21.85 2.13 -27.24
N ARG A 149 22.78 1.98 -26.27
CA ARG A 149 23.86 2.96 -26.04
C ARG A 149 24.80 3.08 -27.23
N ALA A 150 25.19 1.96 -27.86
CA ALA A 150 26.02 1.96 -29.06
C ALA A 150 25.36 2.67 -30.25
N LYS A 151 24.02 2.68 -30.31
CA LYS A 151 23.22 3.45 -31.29
C LYS A 151 23.09 4.95 -30.95
N GLY A 152 23.73 5.43 -29.88
CA GLY A 152 23.70 6.84 -29.49
C GLY A 152 22.46 7.26 -28.70
N VAL A 153 21.67 6.32 -28.17
CA VAL A 153 20.51 6.65 -27.33
C VAL A 153 20.98 7.30 -26.03
N GLY A 154 20.45 8.48 -25.71
CA GLY A 154 20.80 9.22 -24.49
C GLY A 154 20.49 8.46 -23.20
N GLU A 155 21.32 8.63 -22.17
CA GLU A 155 21.26 7.85 -20.93
C GLU A 155 19.90 7.99 -20.21
N ASN A 156 19.29 9.17 -20.19
CA ASN A 156 17.95 9.35 -19.61
C ASN A 156 16.89 8.50 -20.29
N THR A 157 16.96 8.37 -21.63
CA THR A 157 16.04 7.53 -22.40
C THR A 157 16.30 6.05 -22.13
N VAL A 158 17.57 5.64 -22.03
CA VAL A 158 17.96 4.28 -21.63
C VAL A 158 17.37 3.94 -20.26
N VAL A 159 17.54 4.81 -19.27
CA VAL A 159 17.08 4.57 -17.91
C VAL A 159 15.55 4.55 -17.83
N VAL A 160 14.87 5.61 -18.28
CA VAL A 160 13.42 5.74 -18.08
C VAL A 160 12.63 4.80 -19.00
N LYS A 161 12.99 4.74 -20.29
CA LYS A 161 12.19 4.03 -21.30
C LYS A 161 12.56 2.56 -21.44
N HIS A 162 13.84 2.22 -21.29
CA HIS A 162 14.30 0.85 -21.52
C HIS A 162 14.50 0.08 -20.20
N ALA A 163 15.19 0.66 -19.22
CA ALA A 163 15.47 -0.05 -17.97
C ALA A 163 14.28 -0.05 -17.01
N PHE A 164 13.77 1.14 -16.65
CA PHE A 164 12.72 1.29 -15.66
C PHE A 164 11.41 0.63 -16.09
N ARG A 165 10.97 0.83 -17.34
CA ARG A 165 9.73 0.22 -17.86
C ARG A 165 9.72 -1.30 -17.71
N ASN A 166 10.85 -1.95 -17.99
CA ASN A 166 10.98 -3.40 -17.85
C ASN A 166 11.20 -3.82 -16.38
N ALA A 167 11.89 -2.99 -15.57
CA ALA A 167 12.08 -3.23 -14.13
C ALA A 167 10.77 -3.11 -13.34
N CYS A 168 9.79 -2.37 -13.85
CA CYS A 168 8.52 -2.16 -13.18
C CYS A 168 7.62 -3.40 -13.14
N ILE A 169 7.82 -4.37 -14.02
CA ILE A 169 6.96 -5.57 -14.09
C ILE A 169 6.94 -6.30 -12.72
N PRO A 170 8.09 -6.73 -12.16
CA PRO A 170 8.11 -7.37 -10.84
C PRO A 170 7.68 -6.41 -9.72
N VAL A 171 7.92 -5.10 -9.88
CA VAL A 171 7.48 -4.10 -8.91
C VAL A 171 5.96 -4.08 -8.81
N ILE A 172 5.25 -4.03 -9.94
CA ILE A 172 3.79 -4.00 -9.99
C ILE A 172 3.18 -5.25 -9.32
N THR A 173 3.72 -6.44 -9.59
CA THR A 173 3.26 -7.69 -8.96
C THR A 173 3.38 -7.63 -7.44
N VAL A 174 4.53 -7.17 -6.92
CA VAL A 174 4.75 -7.06 -5.47
C VAL A 174 3.88 -5.98 -4.84
N LEU A 175 3.55 -4.90 -5.55
CA LEU A 175 2.63 -3.87 -5.03
C LEU A 175 1.24 -4.41 -4.76
N GLY A 176 0.74 -5.38 -5.55
CA GLY A 176 -0.54 -6.05 -5.27
C GLY A 176 -0.53 -6.76 -3.93
N LEU A 177 0.52 -7.56 -3.68
CA LEU A 177 0.71 -8.22 -2.39
C LEU A 177 0.87 -7.22 -1.23
N GLN A 178 1.59 -6.12 -1.46
CA GLN A 178 1.77 -5.06 -0.45
C GLN A 178 0.48 -4.29 -0.15
N PHE A 179 -0.46 -4.20 -1.09
CA PHE A 179 -1.77 -3.58 -0.82
C PHE A 179 -2.51 -4.29 0.31
N GLY A 180 -2.49 -5.64 0.32
CA GLY A 180 -3.07 -6.41 1.42
C GLY A 180 -2.38 -6.16 2.76
N GLN A 181 -1.05 -6.00 2.76
CA GLN A 181 -0.29 -5.64 3.96
C GLN A 181 -0.63 -4.25 4.47
N LEU A 182 -0.88 -3.28 3.57
CA LEU A 182 -1.31 -1.94 3.95
C LEU A 182 -2.66 -1.93 4.65
N LEU A 183 -3.61 -2.79 4.27
CA LEU A 183 -4.89 -2.88 4.97
C LEU A 183 -4.70 -3.36 6.41
N GLY A 184 -3.73 -4.25 6.66
CA GLY A 184 -3.33 -4.63 8.02
C GLY A 184 -2.63 -3.49 8.78
N GLY A 185 -1.67 -2.81 8.14
CA GLY A 185 -0.98 -1.65 8.70
C GLY A 185 -1.90 -0.44 8.96
N ALA A 186 -2.95 -0.30 8.15
CA ALA A 186 -3.96 0.75 8.26
C ALA A 186 -4.68 0.70 9.61
N ILE A 187 -4.83 -0.46 10.26
CA ILE A 187 -5.40 -0.55 11.62
C ILE A 187 -4.67 0.41 12.57
N VAL A 188 -3.34 0.37 12.54
CA VAL A 188 -2.50 1.18 13.44
C VAL A 188 -2.56 2.64 13.04
N THR A 189 -2.41 2.94 11.75
CA THR A 189 -2.45 4.32 11.25
C THR A 189 -3.82 4.97 11.49
N GLU A 190 -4.91 4.26 11.21
CA GLU A 190 -6.26 4.76 11.45
C GLU A 190 -6.52 5.03 12.93
N THR A 191 -6.01 4.18 13.81
CA THR A 191 -6.14 4.39 15.26
C THR A 191 -5.33 5.61 15.72
N VAL A 192 -4.08 5.75 15.29
CA VAL A 192 -3.19 6.85 15.71
C VAL A 192 -3.70 8.21 15.24
N PHE A 193 -4.25 8.30 14.04
CA PHE A 193 -4.73 9.55 13.45
C PHE A 193 -6.25 9.77 13.61
N ALA A 194 -6.94 8.92 14.38
CA ALA A 194 -8.39 8.92 14.54
C ALA A 194 -9.15 8.94 13.19
N TRP A 195 -8.69 8.11 12.26
CA TRP A 195 -9.27 7.99 10.92
C TRP A 195 -10.51 7.08 10.95
N PRO A 196 -11.64 7.51 10.37
CA PRO A 196 -12.90 6.77 10.44
C PRO A 196 -12.96 5.66 9.37
N GLY A 197 -12.04 4.71 9.40
CA GLY A 197 -11.99 3.59 8.46
C GLY A 197 -12.59 2.29 8.98
N VAL A 198 -12.53 1.27 8.14
CA VAL A 198 -12.98 -0.11 8.44
C VAL A 198 -12.12 -0.72 9.54
N ALA A 199 -10.85 -0.33 9.61
CA ALA A 199 -9.88 -0.94 10.51
C ALA A 199 -10.19 -0.55 11.96
N THR A 200 -10.46 0.74 12.22
CA THR A 200 -10.95 1.21 13.53
C THR A 200 -12.32 0.63 13.88
N LEU A 201 -13.26 0.60 12.93
CA LEU A 201 -14.57 -0.05 13.12
C LEU A 201 -14.42 -1.51 13.56
N THR A 202 -13.51 -2.26 12.92
CA THR A 202 -13.28 -3.67 13.22
C THR A 202 -12.70 -3.84 14.63
N VAL A 203 -11.74 -3.00 15.02
CA VAL A 203 -11.16 -3.02 16.38
C VAL A 203 -12.22 -2.74 17.44
N ASP A 204 -13.09 -1.75 17.22
CA ASP A 204 -14.18 -1.41 18.14
C ASP A 204 -15.20 -2.56 18.22
N SER A 205 -15.57 -3.16 17.09
CA SER A 205 -16.47 -4.32 17.05
C SER A 205 -15.88 -5.55 17.74
N ILE A 206 -14.57 -5.80 17.64
CA ILE A 206 -13.90 -6.87 18.38
C ILE A 206 -14.01 -6.63 19.89
N ARG A 207 -13.76 -5.40 20.34
CA ARG A 207 -13.86 -5.03 21.76
C ARG A 207 -15.28 -5.16 22.30
N ASN A 208 -16.27 -4.81 21.49
CA ASN A 208 -17.69 -4.88 21.85
C ASN A 208 -18.33 -6.25 21.56
N GLN A 209 -17.54 -7.26 21.16
CA GLN A 209 -18.01 -8.60 20.79
C GLN A 209 -19.09 -8.61 19.69
N ASP A 210 -19.06 -7.62 18.79
CA ASP A 210 -20.01 -7.46 17.69
C ASP A 210 -19.55 -8.28 16.46
N PHE A 211 -19.71 -9.61 16.57
CA PHE A 211 -19.24 -10.55 15.55
C PHE A 211 -19.82 -10.33 14.14
N PRO A 212 -21.10 -9.95 13.95
CA PRO A 212 -21.64 -9.63 12.63
C PRO A 212 -20.83 -8.59 11.86
N VAL A 213 -20.41 -7.52 12.53
CA VAL A 213 -19.62 -6.44 11.90
C VAL A 213 -18.20 -6.91 11.60
N VAL A 214 -17.55 -7.64 12.53
CA VAL A 214 -16.20 -8.19 12.32
C VAL A 214 -16.17 -9.15 11.13
N GLN A 215 -17.14 -10.06 11.04
CA GLN A 215 -17.24 -11.02 9.93
C GLN A 215 -17.45 -10.30 8.59
N CYS A 216 -18.33 -9.30 8.57
CA CYS A 216 -18.57 -8.48 7.38
C CYS A 216 -17.30 -7.76 6.92
N ALA A 217 -16.59 -7.09 7.85
CA ALA A 217 -15.35 -6.38 7.56
C ALA A 217 -14.27 -7.31 7.00
N VAL A 218 -14.05 -8.47 7.63
CA VAL A 218 -13.05 -9.45 7.17
C VAL A 218 -13.36 -9.95 5.76
N VAL A 219 -14.61 -10.32 5.47
CA VAL A 219 -15.00 -10.81 4.14
C VAL A 219 -14.86 -9.72 3.08
N LEU A 220 -15.32 -8.50 3.35
CA LEU A 220 -15.22 -7.39 2.41
C LEU A 220 -13.77 -6.97 2.15
N LEU A 221 -12.93 -6.90 3.19
CA LEU A 221 -11.50 -6.63 3.02
C LEU A 221 -10.81 -7.74 2.22
N ALA A 222 -11.14 -9.02 2.47
CA ALA A 222 -10.60 -10.13 1.70
C ALA A 222 -11.01 -10.05 0.21
N LEU A 223 -12.27 -9.73 -0.08
CA LEU A 223 -12.75 -9.52 -1.44
C LEU A 223 -12.03 -8.36 -2.14
N ILE A 224 -11.77 -7.26 -1.43
CA ILE A 224 -10.99 -6.13 -1.96
C ILE A 224 -9.56 -6.57 -2.28
N ILE A 225 -8.90 -7.30 -1.38
CA ILE A 225 -7.52 -7.77 -1.60
C ILE A 225 -7.45 -8.67 -2.84
N VAL A 226 -8.37 -9.63 -2.95
CA VAL A 226 -8.45 -10.52 -4.12
C VAL A 226 -8.71 -9.72 -5.39
N SER A 227 -9.62 -8.75 -5.34
CA SER A 227 -9.94 -7.90 -6.49
C SER A 227 -8.75 -7.05 -6.93
N VAL A 228 -8.01 -6.47 -5.98
CA VAL A 228 -6.80 -5.69 -6.27
C VAL A 228 -5.70 -6.57 -6.85
N ASN A 229 -5.46 -7.76 -6.30
CA ASN A 229 -4.49 -8.70 -6.85
C ASN A 229 -4.87 -9.11 -8.28
N PHE A 230 -6.15 -9.42 -8.52
CA PHE A 230 -6.64 -9.74 -9.85
C PHE A 230 -6.40 -8.59 -10.84
N VAL A 231 -6.67 -7.33 -10.45
CA VAL A 231 -6.38 -6.15 -11.26
C VAL A 231 -4.88 -6.02 -11.53
N VAL A 232 -4.04 -6.25 -10.54
CA VAL A 232 -2.58 -6.22 -10.68
C VAL A 232 -2.09 -7.27 -11.67
N ASP A 233 -2.59 -8.50 -11.58
CA ASP A 233 -2.24 -9.58 -12.49
C ASP A 233 -2.69 -9.28 -13.93
N MET A 234 -3.87 -8.68 -14.11
CA MET A 234 -4.32 -8.20 -15.42
C MET A 234 -3.41 -7.11 -15.98
N VAL A 235 -3.01 -6.13 -15.15
CA VAL A 235 -2.08 -5.06 -15.56
C VAL A 235 -0.73 -5.63 -15.97
N VAL A 236 -0.20 -6.60 -15.22
CA VAL A 236 1.05 -7.30 -15.55
C VAL A 236 0.89 -8.06 -16.88
N GLY A 237 -0.20 -8.79 -17.08
CA GLY A 237 -0.48 -9.51 -18.33
C GLY A 237 -0.62 -8.60 -19.55
N LEU A 238 -1.07 -7.36 -19.37
CA LEU A 238 -1.13 -6.35 -20.44
C LEU A 238 0.24 -5.72 -20.75
N ILE A 239 1.08 -5.56 -19.72
CA ILE A 239 2.40 -4.93 -19.84
C ILE A 239 3.45 -5.93 -20.33
N ASP A 240 3.38 -7.19 -19.93
CA ASP A 240 4.34 -8.23 -20.33
C ASP A 240 3.84 -9.01 -21.56
N PRO A 241 4.35 -8.71 -22.77
CA PRO A 241 4.00 -9.46 -23.98
C PRO A 241 4.50 -10.91 -23.97
N ARG A 242 5.40 -11.31 -23.06
CA ARG A 242 5.93 -12.68 -22.97
C ARG A 242 4.89 -13.67 -22.47
N ILE A 243 3.94 -13.21 -21.65
CA ILE A 243 2.83 -14.02 -21.12
C ILE A 243 1.83 -14.39 -22.24
N ARG A 244 1.82 -13.63 -23.35
CA ARG A 244 0.93 -13.88 -24.52
C ARG A 244 1.43 -14.95 -25.50
N ILE A 245 2.67 -15.43 -25.36
CA ILE A 245 3.29 -16.38 -26.31
C ILE A 245 3.42 -17.80 -25.70
N GLY A 246 2.71 -18.06 -24.60
CA GLY A 246 2.62 -19.38 -23.95
C GLY A 246 1.27 -20.04 -24.17
#